data_AF-A0A9W6DL56-F1
#
_entry.id   AF-A0A9W6DL56-F1
#
_cell.length_a   1.000
_cell.length_b   1.000
_cell.length_c   1.000
_cell.angle_alpha   90.00
_cell.angle_beta   90.00
_cell.angle_gamma   90.00
#
_symmetry.space_group_name_H-M   'P 1'
#
loop_
_entity.id
_entity.type
_entity.pdbx_description
1 polymer ?
#
loop_
_entity_poly.entity_id
_entity_poly.type
_entity_poly.pdbx_seq_one_letter_code
_entity_poly.pdbx_strand_id
1 'polypeptide(L)'
;MSKALKEFKNMMIREGQVSKLWKTHSPGARIAPPKSGNKDKKWQLRLDAGEVKDGKKRVYVQVNSEATNESLQKWRKKNSSHGNLAFVDINVNEPKERMSTAFDEIWEDVEKQAKDNLG
;
A
#
# COMPACT_ATOMS: atom_id res chain seq x y z
N MET A 1 0.40 14.02 8.14
CA MET A 1 0.11 12.95 7.16
C MET A 1 1.26 11.97 6.94
N SER A 2 2.52 12.42 6.85
CA SER A 2 3.69 11.52 6.88
C SER A 2 3.62 10.47 8.00
N LYS A 3 3.03 10.83 9.16
CA LYS A 3 2.79 9.90 10.27
C LYS A 3 1.95 8.67 9.89
N ALA A 4 0.86 8.81 9.12
CA ALA A 4 -0.01 7.68 8.77
C ALA A 4 0.68 6.70 7.79
N LEU A 5 1.40 7.23 6.80
CA LEU A 5 2.24 6.42 5.90
C LEU A 5 3.38 5.75 6.66
N LYS A 6 4.09 6.48 7.52
CA LYS A 6 5.16 5.92 8.35
C LYS A 6 4.65 4.83 9.30
N GLU A 7 3.50 5.04 9.93
CA GLU A 7 2.85 4.03 10.77
C GLU A 7 2.45 2.80 9.95
N PHE A 8 1.90 3.00 8.74
CA PHE A 8 1.57 1.91 7.83
C PHE A 8 2.81 1.12 7.39
N LYS A 9 3.93 1.79 7.07
CA LYS A 9 5.23 1.14 6.81
C LYS A 9 5.66 0.27 7.98
N ASN A 10 5.63 0.85 9.18
CA ASN A 10 6.06 0.18 10.41
C ASN A 10 5.17 -1.04 10.71
N MET A 11 3.86 -0.94 10.46
CA MET A 11 2.93 -2.06 10.60
C MET A 11 3.19 -3.16 9.56
N MET A 12 3.49 -2.81 8.31
CA MET A 12 3.88 -3.78 7.28
C MET A 12 5.10 -4.61 7.71
N ILE A 13 6.13 -3.94 8.25
CA ILE A 13 7.34 -4.60 8.77
C ILE A 13 7.01 -5.44 10.00
N ARG A 14 6.38 -4.83 11.02
CA ARG A 14 6.11 -5.46 12.32
C ARG A 14 5.19 -6.68 12.23
N GLU A 15 4.17 -6.63 11.38
CA GLU A 15 3.26 -7.77 11.16
C GLU A 15 3.74 -8.72 10.06
N GLY A 16 4.98 -8.59 9.56
CA GLY A 16 5.57 -9.48 8.58
C GLY A 16 4.85 -9.51 7.22
N GLN A 17 4.13 -8.43 6.90
CA GLN A 17 3.33 -8.33 5.66
C GLN A 17 4.18 -7.95 4.44
N VAL A 18 5.41 -7.47 4.62
CA VAL A 18 6.32 -7.08 3.53
C VAL A 18 6.48 -8.19 2.49
N SER A 19 6.74 -9.43 2.94
CA SER A 19 6.89 -10.59 2.05
C SER A 19 5.67 -10.86 1.16
N LYS A 20 4.48 -10.39 1.55
CA LYS A 20 3.25 -10.57 0.76
C LYS A 20 3.26 -9.76 -0.52
N LEU A 21 4.04 -8.66 -0.60
CA LEU A 21 4.21 -7.91 -1.83
C LEU A 21 4.68 -8.81 -2.96
N TRP A 22 5.58 -9.76 -2.71
CA TRP A 22 6.13 -10.66 -3.74
C TRP A 22 5.39 -11.99 -3.90
N LYS A 23 4.28 -12.21 -3.18
CA LYS A 23 3.44 -13.40 -3.41
C LYS A 23 2.56 -13.23 -4.65
N THR A 24 2.10 -14.34 -5.20
CA THR A 24 1.10 -14.34 -6.27
C THR A 24 -0.25 -13.88 -5.71
N HIS A 25 -0.88 -12.91 -6.38
CA HIS A 25 -2.21 -12.39 -6.05
C HIS A 25 -3.01 -12.23 -7.33
N SER A 26 -4.32 -12.44 -7.25
CA SER A 26 -5.22 -12.08 -8.35
C SER A 26 -5.30 -10.55 -8.48
N PRO A 27 -5.47 -10.00 -9.71
CA PRO A 27 -5.73 -8.58 -9.88
C PRO A 27 -6.95 -8.14 -9.06
N GLY A 28 -6.83 -7.01 -8.35
CA GLY A 28 -7.83 -6.49 -7.41
C GLY A 28 -7.82 -7.14 -6.03
N ALA A 29 -7.00 -8.18 -5.79
CA ALA A 29 -6.91 -8.81 -4.47
C ALA A 29 -6.14 -7.94 -3.48
N ARG A 30 -6.59 -7.90 -2.23
CA ARG A 30 -5.90 -7.18 -1.16
C ARG A 30 -4.65 -7.93 -0.72
N ILE A 31 -3.51 -7.23 -0.75
CA ILE A 31 -2.21 -7.71 -0.25
C ILE A 31 -2.12 -7.52 1.26
N ALA A 32 -2.45 -6.31 1.74
CA ALA A 32 -2.39 -5.93 3.15
C ALA A 32 -3.29 -4.72 3.47
N PRO A 33 -3.79 -4.56 4.70
CA PRO A 33 -3.84 -5.58 5.75
C PRO A 33 -4.81 -6.73 5.39
N PRO A 34 -4.77 -7.87 6.09
CA PRO A 34 -5.82 -8.88 5.99
C PRO A 34 -7.20 -8.27 6.30
N LYS A 35 -8.24 -8.70 5.59
CA LYS A 35 -9.64 -8.37 5.90
C LYS A 35 -10.09 -9.15 7.14
N SER A 36 -9.60 -8.77 8.32
CA SER A 36 -10.03 -9.38 9.59
C SER A 36 -10.05 -8.38 10.74
N GLY A 37 -11.16 -8.39 11.49
CA GLY A 37 -11.37 -7.54 12.66
C GLY A 37 -11.22 -6.05 12.36
N ASN A 38 -10.73 -5.29 13.35
CA ASN A 38 -10.58 -3.83 13.27
C ASN A 38 -9.31 -3.36 12.54
N LYS A 39 -8.78 -4.17 11.60
CA LYS A 39 -7.52 -3.82 10.91
C LYS A 39 -7.69 -2.66 9.95
N ASP A 40 -8.81 -2.54 9.25
CA ASP A 40 -9.03 -1.44 8.30
C ASP A 40 -9.00 -0.08 9.03
N LYS A 41 -9.67 0.01 10.18
CA LYS A 41 -9.59 1.18 11.09
C LYS A 41 -8.19 1.40 11.66
N LYS A 42 -7.48 0.36 12.10
CA LYS A 42 -6.14 0.53 12.69
C LYS A 42 -5.09 0.95 11.67
N TRP A 43 -5.14 0.36 10.49
CA TRP A 43 -4.09 0.51 9.48
C TRP A 43 -4.25 1.73 8.60
N GLN A 44 -5.47 2.28 8.49
CA GLN A 44 -5.83 3.50 7.74
C GLN A 44 -5.65 3.41 6.21
N LEU A 45 -4.67 2.64 5.75
CA LEU A 45 -4.33 2.40 4.35
C LEU A 45 -4.36 0.90 4.04
N ARG A 46 -4.40 0.57 2.75
CA ARG A 46 -4.30 -0.79 2.22
C ARG A 46 -3.46 -0.83 0.94
N LEU A 47 -2.92 -2.01 0.68
CA LEU A 47 -2.23 -2.38 -0.54
C LEU A 47 -3.08 -3.41 -1.29
N ASP A 48 -3.41 -3.11 -2.53
CA ASP A 48 -4.14 -4.01 -3.42
C ASP A 48 -3.25 -4.36 -4.62
N ALA A 49 -3.32 -5.61 -5.06
CA ALA A 49 -2.59 -6.11 -6.22
C ALA A 49 -3.28 -5.65 -7.51
N GLY A 50 -2.51 -5.14 -8.46
CA GLY A 50 -2.92 -4.90 -9.83
C GLY A 50 -2.54 -6.05 -10.75
N GLU A 51 -2.68 -5.80 -12.05
CA GLU A 51 -2.24 -6.74 -13.09
C GLU A 51 -0.71 -6.90 -13.09
N VAL A 52 -0.27 -8.08 -13.52
CA VAL A 52 1.13 -8.36 -13.80
C VAL A 52 1.36 -8.16 -15.30
N LYS A 53 2.27 -7.27 -15.68
CA LYS A 53 2.68 -7.01 -17.07
C LYS A 53 4.20 -6.99 -17.13
N ASP A 54 4.78 -7.69 -18.11
CA ASP A 54 6.23 -7.74 -18.34
C ASP A 54 7.06 -8.08 -17.09
N GLY A 55 6.59 -9.06 -16.29
CA GLY A 55 7.26 -9.46 -15.05
C GLY A 55 7.16 -8.45 -13.90
N LYS A 56 6.41 -7.36 -14.08
CA LYS A 56 6.14 -6.36 -13.04
C LYS A 56 4.69 -6.41 -12.59
N LYS A 57 4.48 -6.41 -11.28
CA LYS A 57 3.15 -6.33 -10.69
C LYS A 57 2.91 -4.91 -10.21
N ARG A 58 1.79 -4.32 -10.63
CA ARG A 58 1.35 -3.05 -10.05
C ARG A 58 0.81 -3.28 -8.64
N VAL A 59 1.17 -2.41 -7.70
CA VAL A 59 0.62 -2.38 -6.35
C VAL A 59 0.01 -1.01 -6.11
N TYR A 60 -1.24 -1.00 -5.69
CA TYR A 60 -2.00 0.21 -5.40
C TYR A 60 -2.06 0.47 -3.91
N VAL A 61 -1.77 1.71 -3.51
CA VAL A 61 -1.98 2.20 -2.14
C VAL A 61 -3.32 2.91 -2.11
N GLN A 62 -4.24 2.46 -1.27
CA GLN A 62 -5.58 3.03 -1.14
C GLN A 62 -5.88 3.38 0.31
N VAL A 63 -6.78 4.34 0.50
CA VAL A 63 -7.31 4.67 1.83
C VAL A 63 -8.36 3.65 2.24
N ASN A 64 -8.24 3.10 3.45
CA ASN A 64 -9.25 2.18 3.98
C ASN A 64 -10.60 2.87 4.18
N SER A 65 -11.68 2.10 4.05
CA SER A 65 -13.04 2.61 4.24
C SER A 65 -13.29 3.09 5.67
N GLU A 66 -12.60 2.49 6.65
CA GLU A 66 -12.69 2.80 8.07
C GLU A 66 -11.58 3.74 8.57
N ALA A 67 -10.81 4.35 7.65
CA ALA A 67 -9.78 5.32 8.03
C ALA A 67 -10.38 6.44 8.89
N THR A 68 -9.73 6.77 9.99
CA THR A 68 -10.12 7.84 10.94
C THR A 68 -9.28 9.09 10.80
N ASN A 69 -8.19 9.05 10.04
CA ASN A 69 -7.38 10.21 9.74
C ASN A 69 -8.16 11.20 8.85
N GLU A 70 -8.39 12.42 9.34
CA GLU A 70 -9.22 13.41 8.65
C GLU A 70 -8.73 13.74 7.24
N SER A 71 -7.42 13.85 7.03
CA SER A 71 -6.87 14.19 5.73
C SER A 71 -7.05 13.05 4.73
N LEU A 72 -6.84 11.79 5.16
CA LEU A 72 -7.13 10.62 4.32
C LEU A 72 -8.62 10.48 4.03
N GLN A 73 -9.50 10.79 4.99
CA GLN A 73 -10.94 10.82 4.77
C GLN A 73 -11.35 11.90 3.76
N LYS A 74 -10.82 13.12 3.89
CA LYS A 74 -11.06 14.22 2.95
C LYS A 74 -10.62 13.83 1.54
N TRP A 75 -9.42 13.26 1.42
CA TRP A 75 -8.91 12.77 0.14
C TRP A 75 -9.80 11.68 -0.47
N ARG A 76 -10.22 10.70 0.33
CA ARG A 76 -11.11 9.62 -0.14
C ARG A 76 -12.49 10.14 -0.58
N LYS A 77 -13.04 11.13 0.13
CA LYS A 77 -14.30 11.80 -0.28
C LYS A 77 -14.17 12.52 -1.63
N LYS A 78 -12.99 13.09 -1.91
CA LYS A 78 -12.71 13.79 -3.17
C LYS A 78 -12.42 12.84 -4.35
N ASN A 79 -11.75 11.71 -4.11
CA ASN A 79 -11.17 10.84 -5.16
C ASN A 79 -11.87 9.47 -5.30
N SER A 80 -13.02 9.26 -4.64
CA SER A 80 -13.77 8.00 -4.56
C SER A 80 -13.19 6.92 -3.65
N SER A 81 -14.00 5.88 -3.38
CA SER A 81 -13.60 4.69 -2.63
C SER A 81 -12.57 3.80 -3.34
N HIS A 82 -12.38 3.99 -4.65
CA HIS A 82 -11.42 3.26 -5.47
C HIS A 82 -10.23 4.13 -5.89
N GLY A 83 -10.14 5.36 -5.35
CA GLY A 83 -9.00 6.23 -5.59
C GLY A 83 -7.70 5.58 -5.10
N ASN A 84 -6.68 5.62 -5.95
CA ASN A 84 -5.33 5.21 -5.59
C ASN A 84 -4.54 6.43 -5.09
N LEU A 85 -4.13 6.37 -3.83
CA LEU A 85 -3.32 7.40 -3.19
C LEU A 85 -1.89 7.40 -3.77
N ALA A 86 -1.39 6.22 -4.11
CA ALA A 86 -0.13 6.01 -4.81
C ALA A 86 -0.18 4.66 -5.54
N PHE A 87 0.75 4.44 -6.47
CA PHE A 87 0.98 3.13 -7.06
C PHE A 87 2.45 2.91 -7.37
N VAL A 88 2.89 1.66 -7.39
CA VAL A 88 4.25 1.28 -7.77
C VAL A 88 4.23 0.00 -8.58
N ASP A 89 5.23 -0.20 -9.42
CA ASP A 89 5.41 -1.44 -10.16
C ASP A 89 6.58 -2.22 -9.54
N ILE A 90 6.32 -3.42 -9.03
CA ILE A 90 7.32 -4.24 -8.34
C ILE A 90 7.74 -5.41 -9.24
N ASN A 91 9.01 -5.79 -9.22
CA ASN A 91 9.48 -6.99 -9.90
C ASN A 91 8.94 -8.22 -9.15
N VAL A 92 8.23 -9.12 -9.84
CA VAL A 92 7.67 -10.33 -9.20
C VAL A 92 8.76 -11.35 -8.85
N ASN A 93 9.89 -11.29 -9.54
CA ASN A 93 11.03 -12.19 -9.35
C ASN A 93 12.17 -11.51 -8.58
N GLU A 94 11.84 -10.60 -7.65
CA GLU A 94 12.85 -9.94 -6.81
C GLU A 94 13.61 -10.98 -5.96
N PRO A 95 14.96 -11.00 -6.01
CA PRO A 95 15.76 -11.87 -5.16
C PRO A 95 15.45 -11.60 -3.68
N LYS A 96 15.39 -12.67 -2.88
CA LYS A 96 15.03 -12.57 -1.45
C LYS A 96 15.96 -11.62 -0.70
N GLU A 97 17.24 -11.59 -1.09
CA GLU A 97 18.27 -10.75 -0.48
C GLU A 97 18.02 -9.25 -0.74
N ARG A 98 17.36 -8.93 -1.86
CA ARG A 98 17.05 -7.54 -2.27
C ARG A 98 15.65 -7.08 -1.83
N MET A 99 14.77 -7.98 -1.40
CA MET A 99 13.39 -7.63 -1.02
C MET A 99 13.31 -6.53 0.04
N SER A 100 14.24 -6.49 1.01
CA SER A 100 14.26 -5.42 2.02
C SER A 100 14.57 -4.06 1.39
N THR A 101 15.63 -3.98 0.59
CA THR A 101 16.02 -2.74 -0.12
C THR A 101 14.93 -2.32 -1.11
N ALA A 102 14.39 -3.26 -1.88
CA ALA A 102 13.29 -2.99 -2.80
C ALA A 102 12.05 -2.48 -2.06
N PHE A 103 11.74 -3.00 -0.86
CA PHE A 103 10.65 -2.48 -0.04
C PHE A 103 10.87 -1.02 0.36
N ASP A 104 12.09 -0.65 0.74
CA ASP A 104 12.42 0.72 1.10
C ASP A 104 12.31 1.67 -0.10
N GLU A 105 12.86 1.28 -1.26
CA GLU A 105 12.74 2.01 -2.54
C GLU A 105 11.27 2.22 -2.93
N ILE A 106 10.48 1.14 -2.90
CA ILE A 106 9.03 1.18 -3.12
C ILE A 106 8.36 2.20 -2.18
N TRP A 107 8.76 2.21 -0.92
CA TRP A 107 8.11 3.05 0.07
C TRP A 107 8.43 4.53 -0.11
N GLU A 108 9.64 4.86 -0.51
CA GLU A 108 10.03 6.24 -0.83
C GLU A 108 9.18 6.80 -1.97
N ASP A 109 8.96 6.01 -3.03
CA ASP A 109 8.09 6.37 -4.15
C ASP A 109 6.63 6.52 -3.72
N VAL A 110 6.13 5.61 -2.89
CA VAL A 110 4.78 5.68 -2.32
C VAL A 110 4.62 6.96 -1.49
N GLU A 111 5.58 7.29 -0.64
CA GLU A 111 5.51 8.48 0.21
C GLU A 111 5.52 9.77 -0.60
N LYS A 112 6.33 9.81 -1.67
CA LYS A 112 6.39 10.95 -2.58
C LYS A 112 5.04 11.17 -3.28
N GLN A 113 4.52 10.14 -3.95
CA GLN A 113 3.24 10.22 -4.65
C GLN A 113 2.08 10.54 -3.71
N ALA A 114 2.05 9.92 -2.53
CA ALA A 114 0.99 10.17 -1.57
C ALA A 114 1.01 11.62 -1.06
N LYS A 115 2.19 12.20 -0.82
CA LYS A 115 2.32 13.63 -0.46
C LYS A 115 1.75 14.51 -1.58
N ASP A 116 2.17 14.28 -2.82
CA ASP A 116 1.73 15.07 -3.97
C ASP A 116 0.21 14.98 -4.19
N ASN A 117 -0.37 13.80 -4.01
CA ASN A 117 -1.81 13.57 -4.17
C ASN A 117 -2.66 14.11 -3.02
N LEU A 118 -2.07 14.32 -1.84
CA LEU A 118 -2.78 14.81 -0.65
C LEU A 118 -2.82 16.33 -0.54
N GLY A 119 -1.92 17.05 -1.22
CA GLY A 119 -1.80 18.51 -1.17
C GLY A 119 -1.06 18.98 0.07
#